data_AF-A0A538PQJ7-F1
#
_entry.id   AF-A0A538PQJ7-F1
#
_cell.length_a   1.000
_cell.length_b   1.000
_cell.length_c   1.000
_cell.angle_alpha   90.00
_cell.angle_beta   90.00
_cell.angle_gamma   90.00
#
_symmetry.space_group_name_H-M   'P 1'
#
loop_
_entity.id
_entity.type
_entity.pdbx_description
1 polymer ?
#
loop_
_entity_poly.entity_id
_entity_poly.type
_entity_poly.pdbx_seq_one_letter_code
_entity_poly.pdbx_strand_id
1 'polypeptide(L)'
;AAGYTGKTSIGCLCEGVKNGVRKRYFIYNICDHAETYREVRAQAVSYTTGVPAVTGAAMMVTGAWKGAGVFNMEQMDPDPFLADVARRGLPWQVEER
;
A
#
# COMPACT_ATOMS: atom_id res chain seq x y z
N ALA A 1 -21.64 4.53 -6.79
CA ALA A 1 -23.08 4.40 -7.07
C ALA A 1 -23.87 4.58 -5.77
N ALA A 2 -25.13 5.01 -5.82
CA ALA A 2 -25.97 5.05 -4.62
C ALA A 2 -26.05 3.63 -4.02
N GLY A 3 -25.75 3.50 -2.73
CA GLY A 3 -25.70 2.20 -2.04
C GLY A 3 -24.43 1.37 -2.25
N TYR A 4 -23.36 1.94 -2.80
CA TYR A 4 -22.10 1.20 -2.97
C TYR A 4 -21.41 1.00 -1.62
N THR A 5 -21.54 -0.21 -1.09
CA THR A 5 -21.00 -0.65 0.19
C THR A 5 -19.99 -1.78 -0.03
N GLY A 6 -19.15 -2.01 0.97
CA GLY A 6 -18.14 -3.06 0.94
C GLY A 6 -16.74 -2.52 1.19
N LYS A 7 -15.81 -3.45 1.36
CA LYS A 7 -14.41 -3.17 1.60
C LYS A 7 -13.56 -3.95 0.62
N THR A 8 -12.45 -3.35 0.21
CA THR A 8 -11.39 -4.07 -0.49
C THR A 8 -10.43 -4.66 0.54
N SER A 9 -9.87 -5.83 0.22
CA SER A 9 -8.76 -6.45 0.95
C SER A 9 -7.70 -6.84 -0.07
N ILE A 10 -6.54 -6.21 0.01
CA ILE A 10 -5.43 -6.43 -0.92
C ILE A 10 -4.17 -6.64 -0.10
N GLY A 11 -3.43 -7.70 -0.41
CA GLY A 11 -2.23 -8.04 0.33
C GLY A 11 -1.44 -9.17 -0.30
N CYS A 12 -0.30 -9.48 0.31
CA CYS A 12 0.61 -10.53 -0.10
C CYS A 12 0.76 -11.55 1.03
N LEU A 13 0.49 -12.83 0.72
CA LEU A 13 0.84 -13.94 1.59
C LEU A 13 2.25 -14.42 1.21
N CYS A 14 3.22 -14.09 2.05
CA CYS A 14 4.63 -14.39 1.82
C CYS A 14 5.03 -15.60 2.66
N GLU A 15 5.52 -16.65 2.01
CA GLU A 15 6.14 -17.80 2.66
C GLU A 15 7.63 -17.82 2.37
N GLY A 16 8.44 -18.11 3.39
CA GLY A 16 9.88 -18.22 3.24
C GLY A 16 10.57 -18.80 4.47
N VAL A 17 11.89 -18.67 4.51
CA VAL A 17 12.72 -19.14 5.61
C VAL A 17 13.41 -17.94 6.25
N LYS A 18 13.30 -17.82 7.57
CA LYS A 18 14.04 -16.83 8.37
C LYS A 18 14.75 -17.55 9.49
N ASN A 19 16.07 -17.37 9.60
CA ASN A 19 16.91 -18.04 10.62
C ASN A 19 16.73 -19.57 10.66
N GLY A 20 16.63 -20.21 9.48
CA GLY A 20 16.45 -21.66 9.35
C GLY A 20 15.03 -22.19 9.64
N VAL A 21 14.09 -21.32 10.02
CA VAL A 21 12.70 -21.71 10.33
C VAL A 21 11.77 -21.23 9.23
N ARG A 22 10.85 -22.10 8.78
CA ARG A 22 9.77 -21.71 7.87
C ARG A 22 8.85 -20.71 8.56
N LYS A 23 8.56 -19.62 7.86
CA LYS A 23 7.70 -18.53 8.33
C LYS A 23 6.71 -18.16 7.23
N ARG A 24 5.52 -17.73 7.64
CA ARG A 24 4.48 -17.23 6.75
C ARG A 24 3.95 -15.91 7.31
N TYR A 25 3.91 -14.89 6.48
CA TYR A 25 3.41 -13.57 6.84
C TYR A 25 2.35 -13.13 5.84
N PHE A 26 1.29 -12.51 6.32
CA PHE A 26 0.30 -11.85 5.49
C PHE A 26 0.37 -10.35 5.73
N ILE A 27 0.78 -9.59 4.70
CA ILE A 27 0.84 -8.13 4.73
C ILE A 27 -0.31 -7.61 3.88
N TYR A 28 -1.19 -6.77 4.44
CA TYR A 28 -2.41 -6.36 3.74
C TYR A 28 -2.94 -4.99 4.16
N ASN A 29 -3.78 -4.41 3.32
CA ASN A 29 -4.59 -3.22 3.60
C ASN A 29 -6.08 -3.55 3.42
N ILE A 30 -6.91 -2.94 4.27
CA ILE A 30 -8.37 -2.90 4.13
C ILE A 30 -8.78 -1.46 3.82
N CYS A 31 -9.62 -1.27 2.81
CA CYS A 31 -10.10 0.06 2.42
C CYS A 31 -11.62 0.04 2.20
N ASP A 32 -12.33 1.05 2.71
CA ASP A 32 -13.79 1.12 2.70
C ASP A 32 -14.30 2.06 1.59
N HIS A 33 -15.25 1.59 0.79
CA HIS A 33 -15.80 2.37 -0.32
C HIS A 33 -16.55 3.63 0.15
N ALA A 34 -17.23 3.59 1.30
CA ALA A 34 -17.98 4.73 1.80
C ALA A 34 -17.06 5.80 2.40
N GLU A 35 -15.95 5.40 3.05
CA GLU A 35 -14.96 6.33 3.58
C GLU A 35 -14.23 7.08 2.46
N THR A 36 -13.72 6.35 1.46
CA THR A 36 -13.02 6.93 0.31
C THR A 36 -13.93 7.84 -0.53
N TYR A 37 -15.20 7.47 -0.69
CA TYR A 37 -16.16 8.34 -1.39
C TYR A 37 -16.49 9.61 -0.60
N ARG A 38 -16.51 9.53 0.73
CA ARG A 38 -16.72 10.70 1.60
C ARG A 38 -15.54 11.68 1.52
N GLU A 39 -14.32 11.16 1.44
CA GLU A 39 -13.09 11.96 1.41
C GLU A 39 -12.86 12.61 0.03
N VAL A 40 -12.81 11.79 -1.03
CA VAL A 40 -12.33 12.25 -2.36
C VAL A 40 -13.33 12.02 -3.49
N ARG A 41 -14.58 11.63 -3.18
CA ARG A 41 -15.64 11.34 -4.17
C ARG A 41 -15.28 10.23 -5.17
N ALA A 42 -14.37 9.34 -4.77
CA ALA A 42 -13.98 8.17 -5.54
C ALA A 42 -14.16 6.89 -4.72
N GLN A 43 -14.17 5.74 -5.40
CA GLN A 43 -14.33 4.44 -4.76
C GLN A 43 -12.97 3.82 -4.39
N ALA A 44 -12.96 2.88 -3.44
CA ALA A 44 -11.76 2.26 -2.89
C ALA A 44 -10.74 1.71 -3.92
N VAL A 45 -11.13 1.12 -5.06
CA VAL A 45 -10.20 0.66 -6.12
C VAL A 45 -9.42 1.83 -6.75
N SER A 46 -10.08 2.96 -7.00
CA SER A 46 -9.42 4.17 -7.52
C SER A 46 -8.54 4.78 -6.42
N TYR A 47 -9.03 4.76 -5.19
CA TYR A 47 -8.29 5.26 -4.03
C TYR A 47 -7.01 4.46 -3.76
N THR A 48 -7.11 3.12 -3.72
CA THR A 48 -5.99 2.19 -3.50
C THR A 48 -4.96 2.21 -4.61
N THR A 49 -5.29 2.78 -5.77
CA THR A 49 -4.33 3.00 -6.86
C THR A 49 -3.76 4.43 -6.83
N GLY A 50 -4.61 5.43 -6.59
CA GLY A 50 -4.23 6.84 -6.58
C GLY A 50 -3.32 7.22 -5.42
N VAL A 51 -3.57 6.70 -4.21
CA VAL A 51 -2.73 6.99 -3.05
C VAL A 51 -1.30 6.46 -3.23
N PRO A 52 -1.05 5.22 -3.68
CA PRO A 52 0.30 4.77 -4.04
C PRO A 52 0.96 5.59 -5.15
N ALA A 53 0.21 6.04 -6.16
CA ALA A 53 0.77 6.88 -7.23
C ALA A 53 1.29 8.22 -6.69
N VAL A 54 0.53 8.89 -5.82
CA VAL A 54 0.96 10.12 -5.14
C VAL A 54 2.12 9.86 -4.18
N THR A 55 2.12 8.72 -3.49
CA THR A 55 3.19 8.32 -2.56
C THR A 55 4.50 8.12 -3.33
N GLY A 56 4.49 7.39 -4.44
CA GLY A 56 5.68 7.20 -5.30
C GLY A 56 6.20 8.52 -5.85
N ALA A 57 5.31 9.41 -6.31
CA ALA A 57 5.68 10.76 -6.73
C ALA A 57 6.32 11.57 -5.58
N ALA A 58 5.79 11.47 -4.36
CA ALA A 58 6.37 12.11 -3.18
C ALA A 58 7.76 11.55 -2.85
N MET A 59 7.99 10.23 -3.00
CA MET A 59 9.31 9.64 -2.81
C MET A 59 10.33 10.23 -3.79
N MET A 60 9.94 10.44 -5.05
CA MET A 60 10.79 11.03 -6.07
C MET A 60 11.07 12.52 -5.81
N VAL A 61 10.04 13.30 -5.50
CA VAL A 61 10.16 14.76 -5.28
C VAL A 61 10.98 15.08 -4.02
N THR A 62 10.85 14.28 -2.96
CA THR A 62 11.63 14.46 -1.72
C THR A 62 13.06 13.89 -1.83
N GLY A 63 13.35 13.13 -2.88
CA GLY A 63 14.65 12.45 -3.08
C GLY A 63 14.84 11.20 -2.22
N ALA A 64 13.80 10.73 -1.52
CA ALA A 64 13.82 9.44 -0.80
C ALA A 64 14.02 8.27 -1.78
N TRP A 65 13.37 8.35 -2.95
CA TRP A 65 13.62 7.46 -4.07
C TRP A 65 14.34 8.22 -5.18
N LYS A 66 15.59 7.84 -5.45
CA LYS A 66 16.46 8.46 -6.45
C LYS A 66 17.33 7.42 -7.13
N GLY A 67 17.66 7.65 -8.40
CA GLY A 67 18.52 6.77 -9.19
C GLY A 67 18.47 7.15 -10.66
N ALA A 68 19.49 6.74 -11.42
CA ALA A 68 19.50 6.85 -12.87
C ALA A 68 19.17 5.48 -13.47
N GLY A 69 18.07 5.39 -14.23
CA GLY A 69 17.59 4.14 -14.81
C GLY A 69 16.08 4.00 -14.72
N VAL A 70 15.60 2.78 -14.96
CA VAL A 70 14.20 2.40 -14.81
C VAL A 70 14.12 1.44 -13.63
N PHE A 71 13.22 1.73 -12.70
CA PHE A 71 13.09 1.00 -11.45
C PHE A 71 11.65 0.52 -11.25
N ASN A 72 11.53 -0.70 -10.76
CA ASN A 72 10.33 -1.19 -10.11
C ASN A 72 10.37 -0.84 -8.61
N MET A 73 9.22 -0.96 -7.95
CA MET A 73 9.03 -0.57 -6.55
C MET A 73 9.95 -1.32 -5.58
N GLU A 74 10.09 -2.64 -5.79
CA GLU A 74 10.87 -3.56 -4.97
C GLU A 74 12.38 -3.31 -5.02
N GLN A 75 12.85 -2.46 -5.93
CA GLN A 75 14.26 -2.07 -6.04
C GLN A 75 14.61 -0.86 -5.17
N MET A 76 13.62 -0.23 -4.55
CA MET A 76 13.78 0.96 -3.71
C MET A 76 13.52 0.61 -2.24
N ASP A 77 14.03 1.44 -1.32
CA ASP A 77 13.77 1.29 0.12
C ASP A 77 12.25 1.42 0.40
N PRO A 78 11.59 0.37 0.92
CA PRO A 78 10.15 0.38 1.14
C PRO A 78 9.73 1.19 2.38
N ASP A 79 10.62 1.40 3.35
CA ASP A 79 10.29 1.99 4.65
C ASP A 79 9.64 3.38 4.56
N PRO A 80 10.22 4.37 3.83
CA PRO A 80 9.59 5.68 3.71
C PRO A 80 8.27 5.65 2.93
N PHE A 81 8.14 4.74 1.96
CA PHE A 81 6.90 4.57 1.20
C PHE A 81 5.79 4.00 2.08
N LEU A 82 6.08 2.95 2.85
CA LEU A 82 5.12 2.30 3.75
C LEU A 82 4.65 3.23 4.87
N ALA A 83 5.51 4.11 5.36
CA ALA A 83 5.13 5.14 6.33
C ALA A 83 4.19 6.19 5.70
N ASP A 84 4.54 6.69 4.51
CA ASP A 84 3.78 7.76 3.86
C ASP A 84 2.42 7.28 3.30
N VAL A 85 2.36 6.07 2.72
CA VAL A 85 1.12 5.49 2.20
C VAL A 85 0.09 5.25 3.32
N ALA A 86 0.55 4.82 4.51
CA ALA A 86 -0.30 4.65 5.68
C ALA A 86 -0.84 6.00 6.18
N ARG A 87 0.03 7.02 6.24
CA ARG A 87 -0.34 8.39 6.63
C ARG A 87 -1.37 9.02 5.67
N ARG A 88 -1.38 8.60 4.41
CA ARG A 88 -2.31 9.09 3.36
C ARG A 88 -3.62 8.31 3.26
N GLY A 89 -3.91 7.42 4.22
CA GLY A 89 -5.21 6.74 4.30
C GLY A 89 -5.21 5.28 3.90
N LEU A 90 -4.05 4.67 3.63
CA LEU A 90 -3.93 3.22 3.41
C LEU A 90 -3.08 2.54 4.49
N PRO A 91 -3.53 2.51 5.75
CA PRO A 91 -2.82 1.79 6.80
C PRO A 91 -2.73 0.30 6.46
N TRP A 92 -1.58 -0.30 6.73
CA TRP A 92 -1.31 -1.71 6.45
C TRP A 92 -1.10 -2.49 7.74
N GLN A 93 -1.32 -3.79 7.66
CA GLN A 93 -1.21 -4.75 8.77
C GLN A 93 -0.25 -5.87 8.38
N VAL A 94 0.39 -6.46 9.38
CA VAL A 94 1.21 -7.67 9.24
C VAL A 94 0.73 -8.71 10.23
N GLU A 95 0.40 -9.89 9.72
CA GLU A 95 0.03 -11.04 10.54
C GLU A 95 0.99 -12.20 10.28
N GLU A 96 1.60 -12.74 11.33
CA GLU A 96 2.29 -14.04 11.25
C GLU A 96 1.24 -15.16 11.21
N ARG A 97 1.41 -16.11 10.28
CA ARG A 97 0.49 -17.22 10.02
C ARG A 97 1.14 -18.57 10.27
#